data_AF-A0A1W9UHN0-F1
#
_entry.id   AF-A0A1W9UHN0-F1
#
_cell.length_a   1.000
_cell.length_b   1.000
_cell.length_c   1.000
_cell.angle_alpha   90.00
_cell.angle_beta   90.00
_cell.angle_gamma   90.00
#
_symmetry.space_group_name_H-M   'P 1'
#
loop_
_entity.id
_entity.type
_entity.pdbx_description
1 polymer ?
#
loop_
_entity_poly.entity_id
_entity_poly.type
_entity_poly.pdbx_seq_one_letter_code
_entity_poly.pdbx_strand_id
1 'polypeptide(L)'
;MSPQQINNQGGYTLIELLTVVTIIGILASIAIPNYRGYRDKAKMVTMVSTLRQLRLAEEVYFTDYQKYFPDAGDVSLINQTDSIEVPGLNMEIMLPHGQTYSVIHPESISQYGYIVHIATNFDRNQNGTKDQYLYKHLTDSNGSITEESKLLPMSPFSGT
;
A
#
# COMPACT_ATOMS: atom_id res chain seq x y z
N MET A 1 -56.00 -45.06 21.72
CA MET A 1 -54.82 -45.47 20.92
C MET A 1 -54.36 -44.24 20.15
N SER A 2 -53.26 -43.63 20.57
CA SER A 2 -52.71 -42.43 19.93
C SER A 2 -51.69 -42.87 18.87
N PRO A 3 -51.78 -42.39 17.62
CA PRO A 3 -50.82 -42.77 16.58
C PRO A 3 -49.44 -42.17 16.91
N GLN A 4 -48.42 -43.02 16.97
CA GLN A 4 -47.03 -42.59 17.10
C GLN A 4 -46.58 -41.98 15.78
N GLN A 5 -46.24 -40.69 15.78
CA GLN A 5 -45.62 -40.03 14.64
C GLN A 5 -44.19 -40.56 14.47
N ILE A 6 -43.92 -41.20 13.33
CA ILE A 6 -42.57 -41.65 12.97
C ILE A 6 -41.77 -40.42 12.55
N ASN A 7 -40.88 -39.96 13.42
CA ASN A 7 -39.90 -38.92 13.10
C ASN A 7 -38.86 -39.50 12.13
N ASN A 8 -39.02 -39.20 10.84
CA ASN A 8 -38.09 -39.57 9.80
C ASN A 8 -36.86 -38.64 9.86
N GLN A 9 -35.93 -38.91 10.79
CA GLN A 9 -34.67 -38.19 10.87
C GLN A 9 -33.75 -38.71 9.76
N GLY A 10 -33.77 -38.02 8.61
CA GLY A 10 -32.88 -38.32 7.48
C GLY A 10 -31.44 -37.93 7.81
N GLY A 11 -30.53 -38.91 7.73
CA GLY A 11 -29.09 -38.67 7.77
C GLY A 11 -28.53 -38.37 6.37
N TYR A 12 -27.53 -37.49 6.29
CA TYR A 12 -26.81 -37.23 5.04
C TYR A 12 -26.01 -38.45 4.60
N THR A 13 -25.95 -38.68 3.30
CA THR A 13 -25.14 -39.75 2.71
C THR A 13 -23.68 -39.33 2.61
N LEU A 14 -22.75 -40.29 2.67
CA LEU A 14 -21.33 -40.05 2.46
C LEU A 14 -21.03 -39.45 1.07
N ILE A 15 -21.81 -39.84 0.06
CA ILE A 15 -21.65 -39.36 -1.32
C ILE A 15 -22.08 -37.89 -1.48
N GLU A 16 -23.13 -37.46 -0.76
CA GLU A 16 -23.53 -36.04 -0.73
C GLU A 16 -22.41 -35.18 -0.15
N LEU A 17 -21.79 -35.62 0.95
CA LEU A 17 -20.71 -34.85 1.55
C LEU A 17 -19.43 -34.87 0.68
N LEU A 18 -19.13 -36.01 0.05
CA LEU A 18 -17.96 -36.17 -0.82
C LEU A 18 -18.03 -35.26 -2.06
N THR A 19 -19.17 -35.24 -2.75
CA THR A 19 -19.34 -34.40 -3.95
C THR A 19 -19.26 -32.92 -3.63
N VAL A 20 -19.81 -32.48 -2.49
CA VAL A 20 -19.74 -31.09 -2.03
C VAL A 20 -18.29 -30.67 -1.78
N VAL A 21 -17.50 -31.44 -1.04
CA VAL A 21 -16.09 -31.08 -0.78
C VAL A 21 -15.24 -31.13 -2.05
N THR A 22 -15.56 -32.03 -3.00
CA THR A 22 -14.91 -32.06 -4.31
C THR A 22 -15.18 -30.78 -5.11
N ILE A 23 -16.44 -30.34 -5.19
CA ILE A 23 -16.81 -29.11 -5.91
C ILE A 23 -16.17 -27.88 -5.24
N ILE A 24 -16.21 -27.78 -3.91
CA ILE A 24 -15.55 -26.70 -3.15
C ILE A 24 -14.03 -26.72 -3.42
N GLY A 25 -13.39 -27.89 -3.45
CA GLY A 25 -11.96 -28.05 -3.75
C GLY A 25 -11.58 -27.54 -5.15
N ILE A 26 -12.38 -27.85 -6.18
CA ILE A 26 -12.17 -27.35 -7.55
C ILE A 26 -12.30 -25.83 -7.59
N LEU A 27 -13.35 -25.28 -6.99
CA LEU A 27 -13.58 -23.82 -6.95
C LEU A 27 -12.47 -23.09 -6.17
N ALA A 28 -12.07 -23.63 -5.01
CA ALA A 28 -11.00 -23.05 -4.18
C ALA A 28 -9.64 -23.04 -4.91
N SER A 29 -9.35 -24.08 -5.69
CA SER A 29 -8.11 -24.19 -6.48
C SER A 29 -7.96 -23.06 -7.50
N ILE A 30 -9.06 -22.58 -8.07
CA ILE A 30 -9.08 -21.45 -9.03
C ILE A 30 -9.18 -20.10 -8.29
N ALA A 31 -9.94 -20.04 -7.19
CA ALA A 31 -10.20 -18.80 -6.47
C ALA A 31 -8.98 -18.27 -5.71
N ILE A 32 -8.23 -19.12 -5.01
CA ILE A 32 -7.08 -18.73 -4.17
C ILE A 32 -5.97 -17.99 -4.94
N PRO A 33 -5.46 -18.47 -6.09
CA PRO A 33 -4.40 -17.76 -6.81
C PRO A 33 -4.86 -16.40 -7.32
N ASN A 34 -6.11 -16.32 -7.82
CA ASN A 34 -6.68 -15.07 -8.31
C ASN A 34 -6.87 -14.04 -7.18
N TYR A 35 -7.27 -14.48 -5.99
CA TYR A 35 -7.50 -13.60 -4.84
C TYR A 35 -6.25 -12.83 -4.41
N ARG A 36 -5.05 -13.43 -4.50
CA ARG A 36 -3.78 -12.76 -4.15
C ARG A 36 -3.54 -11.52 -5.02
N GLY A 37 -3.66 -11.66 -6.33
CA GLY A 37 -3.46 -10.54 -7.27
C GLY A 37 -4.47 -9.40 -7.09
N TYR A 38 -5.72 -9.69 -6.69
CA TYR A 38 -6.70 -8.65 -6.37
C TYR A 38 -6.31 -7.85 -5.12
N ARG A 39 -5.80 -8.52 -4.08
CA ARG A 39 -5.34 -7.84 -2.87
C ARG A 39 -4.14 -6.92 -3.15
N ASP A 40 -3.19 -7.37 -3.95
CA ASP A 40 -2.01 -6.57 -4.26
C ASP A 40 -2.36 -5.35 -5.12
N LYS A 41 -3.31 -5.49 -6.06
CA LYS A 41 -3.88 -4.36 -6.79
C LYS A 41 -4.57 -3.36 -5.85
N ALA A 42 -5.36 -3.84 -4.89
CA ALA A 42 -6.02 -2.97 -3.92
C ALA A 42 -5.00 -2.17 -3.08
N LYS A 43 -3.94 -2.83 -2.59
CA LYS A 43 -2.84 -2.16 -1.87
C LYS A 43 -2.18 -1.09 -2.73
N MET A 44 -1.94 -1.37 -4.02
CA MET A 44 -1.35 -0.38 -4.93
C MET A 44 -2.25 0.86 -5.12
N VAL A 45 -3.57 0.68 -5.22
CA VAL A 45 -4.50 1.82 -5.30
C VAL A 45 -4.42 2.67 -4.04
N THR A 46 -4.38 2.05 -2.86
CA THR A 46 -4.25 2.78 -1.60
C THR A 46 -2.91 3.50 -1.50
N MET A 47 -1.82 2.89 -1.96
CA MET A 47 -0.50 3.50 -2.01
C MET A 47 -0.47 4.75 -2.90
N VAL A 48 -1.07 4.68 -4.09
CA VAL A 48 -1.20 5.85 -4.98
C VAL A 48 -2.05 6.95 -4.33
N SER A 49 -3.14 6.58 -3.64
CA SER A 49 -3.98 7.55 -2.91
C SER A 49 -3.21 8.25 -1.79
N THR A 50 -2.45 7.48 -1.01
CA THR A 50 -1.63 7.99 0.10
C THR A 50 -0.57 8.95 -0.42
N LEU A 51 0.11 8.60 -1.52
CA LEU A 51 1.07 9.50 -2.15
C LEU A 51 0.45 10.82 -2.60
N ARG A 52 -0.78 10.80 -3.14
CA ARG A 52 -1.47 12.05 -3.50
C ARG A 52 -1.76 12.93 -2.30
N GLN A 53 -2.11 12.33 -1.16
CA GLN A 53 -2.31 13.05 0.10
C GLN A 53 -0.99 13.65 0.59
N LEU A 54 0.11 12.88 0.52
CA LEU A 54 1.45 13.39 0.83
C LEU A 54 1.82 14.58 -0.05
N ARG A 55 1.66 14.46 -1.37
CA ARG A 55 1.92 15.57 -2.29
C ARG A 55 1.13 16.82 -1.93
N LEU A 56 -0.16 16.67 -1.64
CA LEU A 56 -1.00 17.81 -1.27
C LEU A 56 -0.49 18.45 0.03
N ALA A 57 -0.11 17.64 1.01
CA ALA A 57 0.46 18.16 2.26
C ALA A 57 1.79 18.89 2.03
N GLU A 58 2.65 18.36 1.17
CA GLU A 58 3.90 19.01 0.75
C GLU A 58 3.65 20.35 0.03
N GLU A 59 2.67 20.43 -0.87
CA GLU A 59 2.31 21.66 -1.57
C GLU A 59 1.77 22.74 -0.62
N VAL A 60 0.95 22.34 0.35
CA VAL A 60 0.45 23.25 1.40
C VAL A 60 1.61 23.69 2.30
N TYR A 61 2.46 22.77 2.74
CA TYR A 61 3.63 23.10 3.56
C TYR A 61 4.57 24.07 2.85
N PHE A 62 4.82 23.84 1.56
CA PHE A 62 5.64 24.74 0.75
C PHE A 62 5.02 26.14 0.61
N THR A 63 3.70 26.23 0.52
CA THR A 63 3.02 27.53 0.45
C THR A 63 3.28 28.35 1.72
N ASP A 64 3.18 27.73 2.89
CA ASP A 64 3.32 28.40 4.19
C ASP A 64 4.78 28.64 4.60
N TYR A 65 5.67 27.69 4.32
CA TYR A 65 7.05 27.69 4.83
C TYR A 65 8.12 27.88 3.75
N GLN A 66 7.75 27.94 2.46
CA GLN A 66 8.64 28.09 1.31
C GLN A 66 9.72 27.00 1.21
N LYS A 67 9.45 25.82 1.76
CA LYS A 67 10.28 24.61 1.74
C LYS A 67 9.39 23.37 1.87
N TYR A 68 9.90 22.19 1.53
CA TYR A 68 9.18 20.92 1.70
C TYR A 68 9.51 20.28 3.06
N PHE A 69 8.63 19.39 3.54
CA PHE A 69 8.73 18.68 4.82
C PHE A 69 9.13 17.21 4.60
N PRO A 70 9.99 16.59 5.43
CA PRO A 70 10.70 17.15 6.58
C PRO A 70 11.87 18.06 6.24
N ASP A 71 12.34 18.81 7.23
CA ASP A 71 13.53 19.65 7.09
C ASP A 71 14.77 18.79 6.76
N ALA A 72 15.79 19.42 6.13
CA ALA A 72 16.93 18.75 5.52
C ALA A 72 17.53 17.62 6.37
N GLY A 73 17.78 16.46 5.73
CA GLY A 73 18.46 15.32 6.37
C GLY A 73 17.54 14.43 7.21
N ASP A 74 16.34 14.89 7.57
CA ASP A 74 15.39 14.06 8.28
C ASP A 74 14.69 13.11 7.29
N VAL A 75 14.81 11.82 7.57
CA VAL A 75 13.99 10.80 6.94
C VAL A 75 12.79 10.58 7.85
N SER A 76 11.60 10.99 7.41
CA SER A 76 10.37 10.61 8.12
C SER A 76 10.10 9.13 7.83
N LEU A 77 10.75 8.26 8.62
CA LEU A 77 10.58 6.82 8.56
C LEU A 77 9.26 6.44 9.22
N ILE A 78 8.23 6.30 8.41
CA ILE A 78 6.94 5.75 8.85
C ILE A 78 6.97 4.24 8.74
N ASN A 79 7.77 3.67 9.64
CA ASN A 79 7.65 2.29 10.04
C ASN A 79 6.62 2.26 11.18
N GLN A 80 5.42 1.75 10.90
CA GLN A 80 4.41 1.39 11.92
C GLN A 80 3.54 2.48 12.56
N THR A 81 3.65 3.76 12.24
CA THR A 81 2.61 4.72 12.65
C THR A 81 1.44 4.61 11.66
N ASP A 82 0.21 4.53 12.16
CA ASP A 82 -0.98 4.50 11.30
C ASP A 82 -1.15 5.84 10.54
N SER A 83 -0.42 6.89 10.92
CA SER A 83 -0.51 8.20 10.30
C SER A 83 0.80 9.02 10.30
N ILE A 84 0.87 10.00 9.39
CA ILE A 84 1.82 11.12 9.44
C ILE A 84 1.11 12.36 9.93
N GLU A 85 1.64 12.97 10.98
CA GLU A 85 1.36 14.37 11.33
C GLU A 85 2.43 15.24 10.67
N VAL A 86 1.99 16.21 9.86
CA VAL A 86 2.92 17.20 9.27
C VAL A 86 2.98 18.40 10.21
N PRO A 87 4.12 18.70 10.87
CA PRO A 87 4.24 19.82 11.78
C PRO A 87 3.80 21.13 11.14
N GLY A 88 3.06 21.94 11.89
CA GLY A 88 2.57 23.22 11.38
C GLY A 88 1.38 23.11 10.42
N LEU A 89 0.98 21.91 10.02
CA LEU A 89 -0.28 21.63 9.33
C LEU A 89 -1.19 20.82 10.26
N ASN A 90 -2.45 21.22 10.41
CA ASN A 90 -3.45 20.43 11.14
C ASN A 90 -3.94 19.26 10.25
N MET A 91 -3.01 18.49 9.69
CA MET A 91 -3.27 17.39 8.77
C MET A 91 -2.65 16.10 9.28
N GLU A 92 -3.48 15.05 9.26
CA GLU A 92 -3.09 13.69 9.58
C GLU A 92 -3.32 12.81 8.34
N ILE A 93 -2.25 12.20 7.83
CA ILE A 93 -2.29 11.36 6.63
C ILE A 93 -2.26 9.91 7.09
N MET A 94 -3.38 9.20 6.93
CA MET A 94 -3.50 7.78 7.27
C MET A 94 -2.71 6.91 6.27
N LEU A 95 -1.89 6.01 6.79
CA LEU A 95 -1.03 5.15 6.00
C LEU A 95 -1.57 3.73 5.96
N PRO A 96 -1.55 3.06 4.79
CA PRO A 96 -1.95 1.67 4.70
C PRO A 96 -0.95 0.75 5.40
N HIS A 97 -1.48 -0.19 6.17
CA HIS A 97 -0.67 -1.09 6.97
C HIS A 97 0.20 -2.00 6.10
N GLY A 98 1.44 -2.22 6.55
CA GLY A 98 2.38 -3.13 5.93
C GLY A 98 3.04 -2.59 4.66
N GLN A 99 2.91 -1.30 4.35
CA GLN A 99 3.90 -0.61 3.52
C GLN A 99 4.68 0.34 4.42
N THR A 100 5.96 0.50 4.16
CA THR A 100 6.76 1.56 4.75
C THR A 100 6.87 2.66 3.73
N TYR A 101 6.60 3.89 4.12
CA TYR A 101 6.95 5.05 3.31
C TYR A 101 8.09 5.80 4.01
N SER A 102 8.85 6.51 3.21
CA SER A 102 10.00 7.27 3.67
C SER A 102 10.07 8.51 2.80
N VAL A 103 9.88 9.67 3.42
CA VAL A 103 10.06 10.95 2.75
C VAL A 103 11.48 11.43 3.05
N ILE A 104 12.25 11.67 2.00
CA ILE A 104 13.67 11.99 2.05
C ILE A 104 13.88 13.34 1.36
N HIS A 105 14.55 14.25 2.07
CA HIS A 105 15.02 15.53 1.55
C HIS A 105 16.54 15.47 1.41
N PRO A 106 17.08 15.49 0.17
CA PRO A 106 18.52 15.57 0.01
C PRO A 106 18.99 16.92 0.54
N GLU A 107 20.04 16.91 1.37
CA GLU A 107 20.50 18.10 2.12
C GLU A 107 20.78 19.32 1.22
N SER A 108 21.11 19.11 -0.06
CA SER A 108 21.38 20.19 -1.02
C SER A 108 20.13 20.80 -1.69
N ILE A 109 18.94 20.20 -1.54
CA ILE A 109 17.72 20.60 -2.28
C ILE A 109 16.44 20.57 -1.44
N SER A 110 16.51 20.61 -0.11
CA SER A 110 15.33 20.57 0.78
C SER A 110 14.27 21.65 0.48
N GLN A 111 14.69 22.80 -0.05
CA GLN A 111 13.79 23.85 -0.52
C GLN A 111 13.13 23.53 -1.87
N TYR A 112 13.77 22.68 -2.66
CA TYR A 112 13.49 22.49 -4.08
C TYR A 112 13.03 21.08 -4.42
N GLY A 113 12.65 20.27 -3.44
CA GLY A 113 12.02 18.99 -3.73
C GLY A 113 12.14 17.96 -2.63
N TYR A 114 11.45 16.85 -2.87
CA TYR A 114 11.38 15.70 -1.99
C TYR A 114 11.31 14.41 -2.77
N ILE A 115 11.69 13.32 -2.11
CA ILE A 115 11.64 11.97 -2.65
C ILE A 115 10.82 11.11 -1.69
N VAL A 116 9.83 10.39 -2.20
CA VAL A 116 9.07 9.39 -1.45
C VAL A 116 9.51 8.01 -1.89
N HIS A 117 10.13 7.27 -0.97
CA HIS A 117 10.40 5.85 -1.13
C HIS A 117 9.29 5.04 -0.46
N ILE A 118 8.80 4.01 -1.15
CA ILE A 118 7.75 3.14 -0.63
C ILE A 118 8.21 1.69 -0.75
N ALA A 119 8.42 1.04 0.39
CA ALA A 119 8.69 -0.38 0.46
C ALA A 119 7.39 -1.14 0.74
N THR A 120 7.03 -2.07 -0.15
CA THR A 120 5.81 -2.86 0.01
C THR A 120 6.06 -4.15 0.77
N ASN A 121 5.00 -4.77 1.30
CA ASN A 121 5.06 -6.14 1.85
C ASN A 121 4.65 -7.22 0.85
N PHE A 122 4.49 -6.88 -0.42
CA PHE A 122 4.02 -7.80 -1.45
C PHE A 122 4.98 -7.82 -2.64
N ASP A 123 4.89 -8.88 -3.42
CA ASP A 123 5.67 -9.09 -4.64
C ASP A 123 4.67 -9.28 -5.78
N ARG A 124 4.37 -8.19 -6.49
CA ARG A 124 3.39 -8.19 -7.59
C ARG A 124 3.96 -8.82 -8.86
N ASN A 125 5.27 -8.68 -9.08
CA ASN A 125 5.94 -9.19 -10.28
C ASN A 125 6.42 -10.65 -10.12
N GLN A 126 6.28 -11.23 -8.92
CA GLN A 126 6.63 -12.60 -8.57
C GLN A 126 8.11 -12.92 -8.80
N ASN A 127 8.99 -11.93 -8.62
CA ASN A 127 10.44 -12.11 -8.78
C ASN A 127 11.14 -12.66 -7.52
N GLY A 128 10.41 -12.91 -6.44
CA GLY A 128 10.93 -13.41 -5.17
C GLY A 128 11.37 -12.32 -4.19
N THR A 129 11.25 -11.05 -4.58
CA THR A 129 11.57 -9.90 -3.72
C THR A 129 10.38 -8.96 -3.61
N LYS A 130 10.24 -8.32 -2.45
CA LYS A 130 9.20 -7.31 -2.23
C LYS A 130 9.40 -6.12 -3.17
N ASP A 131 8.30 -5.63 -3.74
CA ASP A 131 8.36 -4.47 -4.61
C ASP A 131 8.68 -3.20 -3.83
N GLN A 132 9.45 -2.32 -4.46
CA GLN A 132 9.73 -0.98 -3.96
C GLN A 132 9.33 0.05 -5.02
N TYR A 133 8.95 1.25 -4.59
CA TYR A 133 8.55 2.32 -5.48
C TYR A 133 9.25 3.62 -5.10
N LEU A 134 9.52 4.44 -6.12
CA LEU A 134 10.04 5.79 -5.97
C LEU A 134 9.09 6.79 -6.59
N TYR A 135 8.86 7.89 -5.88
CA TYR A 135 8.29 9.11 -6.42
C TYR A 135 9.27 10.25 -6.13
N LYS A 136 9.55 11.07 -7.13
CA LYS A 136 10.39 12.27 -6.98
C LYS A 136 9.60 13.48 -7.42
N HIS A 137 9.72 14.54 -6.65
CA HIS A 137 9.21 15.86 -6.98
C HIS A 137 10.32 16.87 -6.77
N LEU A 138 10.92 17.34 -7.87
CA LEU A 138 11.99 18.33 -7.88
C LEU A 138 11.51 19.58 -8.60
N THR A 139 11.78 20.74 -8.01
CA THR A 139 11.52 22.07 -8.54
C THR A 139 12.84 22.81 -8.72
N ASP A 140 12.83 23.87 -9.54
CA ASP A 140 13.96 24.81 -9.63
C ASP A 140 13.85 25.91 -8.56
N SER A 141 14.79 26.86 -8.58
CA SER A 141 14.81 28.03 -7.69
C SER A 141 13.59 28.96 -7.85
N ASN A 142 12.83 28.82 -8.93
CA ASN A 142 11.65 29.61 -9.22
C ASN A 142 10.36 28.84 -8.89
N GLY A 143 10.47 27.65 -8.28
CA GLY A 143 9.34 26.78 -7.97
C GLY A 143 8.77 26.04 -9.18
N SER A 144 9.39 26.14 -10.35
CA SER A 144 8.96 25.38 -11.53
C SER A 144 9.40 23.93 -11.40
N ILE A 145 8.47 23.00 -11.64
CA ILE A 145 8.74 21.57 -11.62
C ILE A 145 9.79 21.24 -12.68
N THR A 146 10.93 20.69 -12.24
CA THR A 146 12.05 20.29 -13.08
C THR A 146 12.05 18.78 -13.33
N GLU A 147 11.71 17.98 -12.32
CA GLU A 147 11.56 16.53 -12.45
C GLU A 147 10.38 16.06 -11.58
N GLU A 148 9.34 15.51 -12.22
CA GLU A 148 8.26 14.81 -11.52
C GLU A 148 8.21 13.39 -12.05
N SER A 149 8.58 12.41 -11.22
CA SER A 149 8.49 11.00 -11.60
C SER A 149 7.25 10.38 -10.99
N LYS A 150 6.34 9.91 -11.86
CA LYS A 150 5.21 9.06 -11.44
C LYS A 150 5.77 7.84 -10.72
N LEU A 151 5.06 7.31 -9.72
CA LEU A 151 5.44 6.08 -9.00
C LEU A 151 6.04 5.01 -9.93
N LEU A 152 7.37 4.86 -9.85
CA LEU A 152 8.11 3.89 -10.64
C LEU A 152 8.46 2.69 -9.76
N PRO A 153 8.24 1.45 -10.23
CA PRO A 153 8.79 0.29 -9.54
C PRO A 153 10.32 0.40 -9.58
N MET A 154 10.95 0.27 -8.42
CA MET A 154 12.38 0.11 -8.30
C MET A 154 12.70 -1.38 -8.39
N SER A 155 13.76 -1.72 -9.11
CA SER A 155 14.38 -3.02 -8.96
C SER A 155 14.78 -3.19 -7.49
N PRO A 156 14.55 -4.37 -6.89
CA PRO A 156 15.02 -4.63 -5.54
C PRO A 156 16.52 -4.35 -5.46
N PHE A 157 16.92 -3.56 -4.47
CA PHE A 157 18.33 -3.29 -4.23
C PHE A 157 19.00 -4.61 -3.83
N SER A 158 19.83 -5.15 -4.72
CA SER A 158 20.73 -6.27 -4.44
C SER A 158 21.84 -5.77 -3.51
N GLY A 159 21.51 -5.54 -2.25
CA GLY A 159 22.51 -5.33 -1.21
C GLY A 159 23.14 -6.67 -0.85
N THR A 160 24.36 -6.91 -1.33
CA THR A 160 25.32 -7.82 -0.70
C THR A 160 25.72 -7.32 0.68
#